data_AF-A0A6A6DYQ7-F1
#
_entry.id   AF-A0A6A6DYQ7-F1
#
_cell.length_a   1.000
_cell.length_b   1.000
_cell.length_c   1.000
_cell.angle_alpha   90.00
_cell.angle_beta   90.00
_cell.angle_gamma   90.00
#
_symmetry.space_group_name_H-M   'P 1'
#
loop_
_entity.id
_entity.type
_entity.pdbx_description
1 polymer ?
#
loop_
_entity_poly.entity_id
_entity_poly.type
_entity_poly.pdbx_seq_one_letter_code
_entity_poly.pdbx_strand_id
1 'polypeptide(L)' 'MTRFGQNKFQTNDAVWLTEPGSQQLKGPYLIASMPSPGNYTLSYENGQPAEGGKTFKERLLDFAE' A
#
# COMPACT_ATOMS: atom_id res chain seq x y z
N MET A 1 26.74 -6.86 5.37
CA MET A 1 25.96 -6.43 4.20
C MET A 1 24.55 -6.11 4.68
N THR A 2 24.20 -4.83 4.72
CA THR A 2 22.91 -4.35 5.23
C THR A 2 21.80 -5.00 4.41
N ARG A 3 20.92 -5.76 5.07
CA ARG A 3 19.77 -6.44 4.47
C ARG A 3 18.87 -5.32 3.92
N PHE A 4 18.98 -5.01 2.63
CA PHE A 4 18.05 -4.11 1.96
C PHE A 4 16.66 -4.68 2.24
N GLY A 5 15.88 -3.98 3.05
CA GLY A 5 14.57 -4.44 3.50
C GLY A 5 13.73 -4.76 2.27
N GLN A 6 13.45 -6.04 2.05
CA GLN A 6 12.55 -6.45 0.99
C GLN A 6 11.18 -5.86 1.35
N ASN A 7 10.67 -5.00 0.48
CA ASN A 7 9.30 -4.52 0.57
C ASN A 7 8.36 -5.73 0.50
N LYS A 8 7.39 -5.83 1.42
CA LYS A 8 6.38 -6.90 1.43
C LYS A 8 5.55 -6.91 0.15
N PHE A 9 5.28 -5.74 -0.42
CA PHE A 9 4.44 -5.55 -1.60
C PHE A 9 5.24 -4.97 -2.78
N GLN A 10 4.76 -5.18 -4.00
CA GLN A 10 5.28 -4.65 -5.25
C GLN A 10 4.24 -3.79 -5.97
N THR A 11 4.69 -2.94 -6.90
CA THR A 11 3.78 -2.16 -7.75
C THR A 11 2.79 -3.07 -8.47
N ASN A 12 1.52 -2.65 -8.54
CA ASN A 12 0.36 -3.39 -9.02
C ASN A 12 -0.13 -4.55 -8.13
N ASP A 13 0.49 -4.82 -6.98
CA ASP A 13 -0.12 -5.74 -6.00
C ASP A 13 -1.43 -5.15 -5.47
N ALA A 14 -2.45 -5.98 -5.38
CA ALA A 14 -3.72 -5.61 -4.77
C ALA A 14 -3.63 -5.72 -3.24
N VAL A 15 -4.05 -4.67 -2.55
CA VAL A 15 -3.99 -4.55 -1.09
C VAL A 15 -5.25 -3.91 -0.51
N TRP A 16 -5.60 -4.36 0.68
CA TRP A 16 -6.56 -3.70 1.56
C TRP A 16 -5.83 -2.72 2.47
N LEU A 17 -6.33 -1.49 2.57
CA LEU A 17 -5.87 -0.50 3.51
C LEU A 17 -6.72 -0.58 4.79
N THR A 18 -6.06 -0.83 5.92
CA THR A 18 -6.67 -0.71 7.25
C THR A 18 -6.47 0.70 7.76
N GLU A 19 -7.56 1.44 8.00
CA GLU A 19 -7.45 2.77 8.58
C GLU A 19 -6.99 2.73 10.04
N PRO A 20 -6.00 3.55 10.45
CA PRO A 20 -5.53 3.55 11.82
C PRO A 20 -6.63 4.01 12.77
N GLY A 21 -7.00 3.14 13.72
CA GLY A 21 -8.08 3.42 14.68
C GLY A 21 -9.47 3.01 14.20
N SER A 22 -9.58 2.38 13.04
CA SER A 22 -10.83 1.76 12.57
C SER A 22 -10.58 0.33 12.13
N GLN A 23 -11.59 -0.52 12.28
CA GLN A 23 -11.57 -1.91 11.80
C GLN A 23 -12.04 -2.02 10.34
N GLN A 24 -12.22 -0.88 9.68
CA GLN A 24 -12.72 -0.80 8.32
C GLN A 24 -11.56 -0.99 7.34
N LEU A 25 -11.73 -1.97 6.45
CA LEU A 25 -10.85 -2.19 5.31
C LEU A 25 -11.35 -1.36 4.14
N LYS A 26 -10.48 -0.54 3.57
CA LYS A 26 -10.71 0.20 2.33
C LYS A 26 -9.98 -0.48 1.18
N GLY A 27 -10.61 -0.58 0.01
CA GLY A 27 -9.99 -1.14 -1.19
C GLY A 27 -10.96 -2.00 -2.03
N PRO A 28 -10.42 -2.92 -2.86
CA PRO A 28 -9.00 -3.20 -3.02
C PRO A 28 -8.31 -2.03 -3.75
N TYR A 29 -7.09 -1.71 -3.33
CA TYR A 29 -6.22 -0.73 -3.99
C TYR A 29 -5.03 -1.44 -4.61
N LEU A 30 -4.40 -0.83 -5.60
CA LEU A 30 -3.13 -1.29 -6.14
C LEU A 30 -1.98 -0.48 -5.55
N ILE A 31 -0.83 -1.12 -5.32
CA ILE A 31 0.40 -0.39 -5.01
C ILE A 31 0.81 0.42 -6.25
N ALA A 32 0.84 1.75 -6.14
CA ALA A 32 1.27 2.63 -7.21
C ALA A 32 2.80 2.78 -7.23
N SER A 33 3.41 3.10 -6.08
CA SER A 33 4.85 3.29 -5.95
C SER A 33 5.34 3.12 -4.52
N MET A 34 6.65 2.94 -4.35
CA MET A 34 7.32 2.73 -3.08
C MET A 34 8.35 3.84 -2.85
N PRO A 35 7.96 5.01 -2.31
CA PRO A 35 8.89 6.14 -2.14
C PRO A 35 10.02 5.84 -1.15
N SER A 36 9.81 4.92 -0.21
CA SER A 36 10.85 4.46 0.74
C SER A 36 10.50 3.06 1.27
N PRO A 37 11.49 2.32 1.81
CA PRO A 37 11.25 0.98 2.34
C PRO A 37 10.13 0.96 3.39
N GLY A 38 9.16 0.05 3.22
CA GLY A 38 8.00 -0.08 4.10
C GLY A 38 6.96 1.05 4.00
N ASN A 39 7.05 1.92 2.99
CA ASN A 39 6.09 2.99 2.71
C ASN A 39 5.63 2.90 1.25
N TYR A 40 4.32 2.94 1.05
CA TYR A 40 3.68 2.68 -0.22
C TYR A 40 2.66 3.77 -0.56
N THR A 41 2.54 4.10 -1.83
CA THR A 41 1.43 4.90 -2.35
C THR A 41 0.45 3.96 -3.03
N LEU A 42 -0.83 4.28 -2.92
CA LEU A 42 -1.91 3.45 -3.46
C LEU A 42 -2.53 4.14 -4.68
N SER A 43 -3.04 3.33 -5.60
CA SER A 43 -3.86 3.75 -6.73
C SER A 43 -5.10 2.88 -6.84
N TYR A 44 -6.16 3.43 -7.42
CA TYR A 44 -7.29 2.63 -7.89
C TYR A 44 -6.88 1.84 -9.15
N GLU A 45 -7.68 0.83 -9.53
CA GLU A 45 -7.45 0.05 -10.75
C GLU A 45 -7.43 0.91 -12.03
N ASN A 46 -8.07 2.09 -12.00
CA ASN A 46 -8.05 3.05 -13.11
C ASN A 46 -6.75 3.89 -13.18
N GLY A 47 -5.77 3.61 -12.31
CA GLY A 47 -4.50 4.33 -12.24
C GLY A 47 -4.55 5.68 -11.51
N GLN A 48 -5.71 6.09 -11.00
CA GLN A 48 -5.82 7.31 -10.20
C GLN A 48 -5.23 7.10 -8.80
N PRO A 49 -4.57 8.10 -8.22
CA PRO A 49 -4.02 7.99 -6.87
C PRO A 49 -5.14 7.83 -5.83
N ALA A 50 -5.07 6.76 -5.03
CA ALA A 50 -6.00 6.54 -3.93
C ALA A 50 -5.68 7.46 -2.76
N GLU A 51 -6.71 7.88 -2.03
CA GLU A 51 -6.59 8.74 -0.84
C GLU A 51 -5.79 10.04 -1.11
N GLY A 52 -5.87 10.55 -2.34
CA GLY A 52 -5.15 11.76 -2.77
C GLY A 52 -3.64 11.59 -2.93
N GLY A 53 -3.14 10.36 -3.12
CA GLY A 53 -1.72 10.07 -3.28
C GLY A 53 -0.96 10.02 -1.96
N LYS A 54 -1.67 9.80 -0.86
CA LYS A 54 -1.06 9.62 0.46
C LYS A 54 -0.15 8.38 0.48
N THR A 55 0.86 8.47 1.33
CA THR A 55 1.76 7.35 1.62
C THR A 55 1.29 6.62 2.87
N PHE A 56 1.21 5.29 2.77
CA PHE A 56 0.78 4.38 3.82
C PHE A 56 1.92 3.47 4.24
N LYS A 57 1.93 3.10 5.52
CA LYS A 57 2.93 2.17 6.05
C LYS A 57 2.56 0.73 5.71
N GLU A 58 3.56 -0.10 5.49
CA GLU A 58 3.41 -1.54 5.23
C GLU A 58 2.44 -2.25 6.18
N ARG A 59 2.52 -1.92 7.48
CA ARG A 59 1.69 -2.51 8.54
C ARG A 59 0.20 -2.18 8.45
N LEU A 60 -0.18 -1.19 7.64
CA LEU A 60 -1.57 -0.81 7.41
C LEU A 60 -2.13 -1.48 6.15
N LEU A 61 -1.31 -2.25 5.45
CA LEU A 61 -1.66 -2.91 4.20
C LEU A 61 -1.65 -4.42 4.40
N ASP A 62 -2.65 -5.07 3.82
CA ASP A 62 -2.71 -6.53 3.70
C ASP A 62 -3.05 -6.92 2.26
N PHE A 63 -2.57 -8.10 1.83
CA PHE A 63 -2.85 -8.59 0.47
C PHE A 63 -4.36 -8.74 0.28
N ALA A 64 -4.84 -8.27 -0.87
CA ALA A 64 -6.17 -8.60 -1.34
C ALA A 64 -6.05 -9.89 -2.16
N GLU A 65 -6.43 -11.02 -1.56
CA GLU A 65 -6.55 -12.32 -2.24
C GLU A 65 -7.67 -12.33 -3.29
#